data_AF-A8TYU1-F1
#
_entry.id   AF-A8TYU1-F1
#
_cell.length_a   1.000
_cell.length_b   1.000
_cell.length_c   1.000
_cell.angle_alpha   90.00
_cell.angle_beta   90.00
_cell.angle_gamma   90.00
#
_symmetry.space_group_name_H-M   'P 1'
#
loop_
_entity.id
_entity.type
_entity.pdbx_description
1 polymer ?
#
loop_
_entity_poly.entity_id
_entity_poly.type
_entity_poly.pdbx_seq_one_letter_code
_entity_poly.pdbx_strand_id
1 'polypeptide(L)'
;MTLRLEVLTQGLALERLLEPLADLRIAVFRDWPYLYDGNREYEAWYLGKFAAADSAVLVAAFDGDALVGASTGLPMSAEHSAFGAPFEERGYAIERLFYGAETILLPAYRGRGLYRQFFQRREAHARALGRFEHLAFCGVVRPDNHPLRPSDAVPLDPVWRRFGYVRMDGVTATFAWKDIDQDHKTDKPMQFWIRALASELAAG
;
A
#
# COMPACT_ATOMS: atom_id res chain seq x y z
N MET A 1 -4.54 -26.91 -1.73
CA MET A 1 -3.98 -25.78 -0.95
C MET A 1 -5.07 -24.74 -0.82
N THR A 2 -5.44 -24.36 0.40
CA THR A 2 -6.55 -23.43 0.65
C THR A 2 -5.99 -22.13 1.19
N LEU A 3 -6.07 -21.07 0.40
CA LEU A 3 -5.64 -19.73 0.82
C LEU A 3 -6.63 -19.16 1.84
N ARG A 4 -6.11 -18.57 2.92
CA ARG A 4 -6.90 -17.95 3.98
C ARG A 4 -6.62 -16.45 4.04
N LEU A 5 -7.67 -15.64 4.15
CA LEU A 5 -7.56 -14.19 4.28
C LEU A 5 -8.05 -13.76 5.66
N GLU A 6 -7.25 -12.93 6.33
CA GLU A 6 -7.57 -12.33 7.61
C GLU A 6 -7.56 -10.80 7.50
N VAL A 7 -8.41 -10.14 8.30
CA VAL A 7 -8.43 -8.68 8.45
C VAL A 7 -8.10 -8.38 9.90
N LEU A 8 -7.02 -7.64 10.12
CA LEU A 8 -6.46 -7.34 11.44
C LEU A 8 -6.34 -5.84 11.57
N THR A 9 -6.81 -5.27 12.67
CA THR A 9 -6.86 -3.81 12.86
C THR A 9 -6.03 -3.32 14.03
N GLN A 10 -5.82 -4.16 15.05
CA GLN A 10 -5.03 -3.81 16.24
C GLN A 10 -4.75 -5.05 17.11
N GLY A 11 -3.85 -4.88 18.09
CA GLY A 11 -3.57 -5.84 19.14
C GLY A 11 -2.61 -6.96 18.75
N LEU A 12 -2.45 -7.93 19.66
CA LEU A 12 -1.41 -8.96 19.59
C LEU A 12 -1.39 -9.75 18.28
N ALA A 13 -2.54 -9.96 17.64
CA ALA A 13 -2.61 -10.67 16.36
C ALA A 13 -1.92 -9.88 15.22
N LEU A 14 -2.05 -8.55 15.21
CA LEU A 14 -1.35 -7.67 14.27
C LEU A 14 0.15 -7.62 14.59
N GLU A 15 0.49 -7.43 15.87
CA GLU A 15 1.87 -7.33 16.35
C GLU A 15 2.70 -8.58 15.99
N ARG A 16 2.12 -9.77 16.13
CA ARG A 16 2.76 -11.04 15.75
C ARG A 16 3.06 -11.18 14.25
N LEU A 17 2.46 -10.34 13.41
CA LEU A 17 2.68 -10.36 11.97
C LEU A 17 3.62 -9.27 11.47
N LEU A 18 4.13 -8.37 12.32
CA LEU A 18 5.00 -7.29 11.87
C LEU A 18 6.32 -7.82 11.31
N GLU A 19 6.93 -8.83 11.95
CA GLU A 19 8.14 -9.47 11.44
C GLU A 19 7.89 -10.21 10.11
N PRO A 20 6.90 -11.12 9.99
CA PRO A 20 6.53 -11.71 8.70
C PRO A 20 6.20 -10.69 7.61
N LEU A 21 5.54 -9.58 7.98
CA LEU A 21 5.20 -8.51 7.04
C LEU A 21 6.45 -7.76 6.58
N ALA A 22 7.42 -7.49 7.46
CA ALA A 22 8.70 -6.89 7.09
C ALA A 22 9.46 -7.76 6.08
N ASP A 23 9.53 -9.07 6.33
CA ASP A 23 10.19 -10.02 5.42
C ASP A 23 9.49 -10.06 4.05
N LEU A 24 8.16 -10.08 4.05
CA LEU A 24 7.37 -10.05 2.82
C LEU A 24 7.57 -8.73 2.05
N ARG A 25 7.61 -7.59 2.75
CA ARG A 25 7.85 -6.27 2.17
C ARG A 25 9.22 -6.18 1.52
N ILE A 26 10.28 -6.61 2.22
CA ILE A 26 11.64 -6.65 1.67
C ILE A 26 11.67 -7.55 0.44
N ALA A 27 11.09 -8.75 0.51
CA ALA A 27 11.10 -9.69 -0.61
C ALA A 27 10.35 -9.15 -1.84
N VAL A 28 9.15 -8.57 -1.67
CA VAL A 28 8.33 -8.09 -2.80
C VAL A 28 8.81 -6.76 -3.33
N PHE A 29 9.22 -5.81 -2.48
CA PHE A 29 9.70 -4.50 -2.93
C PHE A 29 11.12 -4.54 -3.49
N ARG A 30 11.88 -5.63 -3.27
CA ARG A 30 13.15 -5.85 -3.98
C ARG A 30 12.97 -5.91 -5.50
N ASP A 31 11.79 -6.33 -5.97
CA ASP A 31 11.47 -6.41 -7.39
C ASP A 31 11.09 -5.03 -8.00
N TRP A 32 11.07 -4.99 -9.33
CA TRP A 32 10.56 -3.85 -10.09
C TRP A 32 9.08 -3.53 -9.72
N PRO A 33 8.69 -2.24 -9.60
CA PRO A 33 9.48 -1.03 -9.85
C PRO A 33 10.16 -0.43 -8.61
N TYR A 34 10.05 -1.08 -7.44
CA TYR A 34 10.52 -0.51 -6.18
C TYR A 34 12.03 -0.67 -6.01
N LEU A 35 12.59 -1.82 -6.41
CA LEU A 35 14.03 -2.09 -6.36
C LEU A 35 14.63 -1.85 -4.97
N TYR A 36 13.84 -2.05 -3.93
CA TYR A 36 14.15 -1.64 -2.57
C TYR A 36 15.21 -2.55 -1.94
N ASP A 37 16.31 -1.94 -1.49
CA ASP A 37 17.34 -2.56 -0.66
C ASP A 37 17.08 -2.24 0.82
N GLY A 38 16.01 -2.84 1.34
CA GLY A 38 15.55 -2.65 2.71
C GLY A 38 16.30 -3.50 3.74
N ASN A 39 16.16 -3.12 5.00
CA ASN A 39 16.64 -3.90 6.13
C ASN A 39 15.56 -4.03 7.21
N ARG A 40 15.64 -5.09 8.00
CA ARG A 40 14.65 -5.42 9.03
C ARG A 40 14.52 -4.37 10.13
N GLU A 41 15.59 -3.67 10.48
CA GLU A 41 15.58 -2.65 11.53
C GLU A 41 14.68 -1.47 11.14
N TYR A 42 14.85 -0.96 9.91
CA TYR A 42 14.00 0.11 9.39
C TYR A 42 12.55 -0.35 9.23
N GLU A 43 12.33 -1.57 8.72
CA GLU A 43 10.98 -2.12 8.56
C GLU A 43 10.26 -2.28 9.91
N ALA A 44 10.96 -2.75 10.95
CA ALA A 44 10.38 -2.88 12.29
C ALA A 44 9.92 -1.52 12.85
N TRP A 45 10.75 -0.48 12.70
CA TRP A 45 10.37 0.88 13.09
C TRP A 45 9.17 1.40 12.28
N TYR A 46 9.18 1.22 10.95
CA TYR A 46 8.12 1.71 10.07
C TYR A 46 6.79 1.00 10.34
N LEU A 47 6.81 -0.33 10.45
CA LEU A 47 5.64 -1.14 10.75
C LEU A 47 5.13 -0.96 12.18
N GLY A 48 6.01 -0.62 13.14
CA GLY A 48 5.61 -0.25 14.49
C GLY A 48 4.72 1.00 14.51
N LYS A 49 5.04 2.02 13.69
CA LYS A 49 4.17 3.20 13.53
C LYS A 49 2.81 2.84 12.93
N PHE A 50 2.82 2.00 11.90
CA PHE A 50 1.59 1.49 11.29
C PHE A 50 0.73 0.74 12.31
N ALA A 51 1.33 -0.15 13.12
CA ALA A 51 0.60 -0.93 14.13
C ALA A 51 0.02 -0.07 15.25
N ALA A 52 0.64 1.08 15.55
CA ALA A 52 0.17 2.04 16.53
C ALA A 52 -0.85 3.04 15.98
N ALA A 53 -1.09 3.07 14.65
CA ALA A 53 -2.00 4.02 14.05
C ALA A 53 -3.47 3.59 14.26
N ASP A 54 -4.25 4.45 14.89
CA ASP A 54 -5.69 4.23 15.06
C ASP A 54 -6.36 4.01 13.70
N SER A 55 -7.27 3.03 13.65
CA SER A 55 -7.98 2.66 12.42
C SER A 55 -7.10 2.05 11.31
N ALA A 56 -5.85 1.68 11.60
CA ALA A 56 -5.05 0.89 10.68
C ALA A 56 -5.70 -0.48 10.37
N VAL A 57 -5.32 -1.05 9.23
CA VAL A 57 -5.75 -2.38 8.81
C VAL A 57 -4.65 -3.10 8.06
N LEU A 58 -4.46 -4.37 8.39
CA LEU A 58 -3.71 -5.36 7.63
C LEU A 58 -4.70 -6.41 7.12
N VAL A 59 -4.78 -6.55 5.80
CA VAL A 59 -5.42 -7.70 5.17
C VAL A 59 -4.33 -8.70 4.81
N ALA A 60 -4.22 -9.78 5.57
CA ALA A 60 -3.18 -10.80 5.42
C ALA A 60 -3.69 -12.00 4.63
N ALA A 61 -2.89 -12.52 3.68
CA ALA A 61 -3.14 -13.76 2.96
C ALA A 61 -2.15 -14.84 3.39
N PHE A 62 -2.68 -16.00 3.75
CA PHE A 62 -1.92 -17.14 4.24
C PHE A 62 -2.07 -18.37 3.34
N ASP A 63 -0.98 -19.12 3.19
CA ASP A 63 -0.98 -20.51 2.75
C ASP A 63 -0.44 -21.39 3.89
N GLY A 64 -1.34 -22.12 4.56
CA GLY A 64 -1.06 -22.68 5.88
C GLY A 64 -0.75 -21.55 6.88
N ASP A 65 0.42 -21.63 7.51
CA ASP A 65 0.92 -20.61 8.45
C ASP A 65 1.79 -19.53 7.78
N ALA A 66 2.13 -19.71 6.50
CA ALA A 66 3.01 -18.78 5.80
C ALA A 66 2.23 -17.55 5.32
N LEU A 67 2.72 -16.35 5.68
CA LEU A 67 2.21 -15.09 5.13
C LEU A 67 2.73 -14.91 3.70
N VAL A 68 1.83 -14.97 2.72
CA VAL A 68 2.19 -14.96 1.29
C VAL A 68 1.80 -13.68 0.57
N GLY A 69 0.96 -12.86 1.20
CA GLY A 69 0.53 -11.57 0.69
C GLY A 69 -0.05 -10.70 1.79
N ALA A 70 -0.01 -9.39 1.60
CA ALA A 70 -0.51 -8.42 2.54
C ALA A 70 -1.03 -7.17 1.84
N SER A 71 -1.96 -6.50 2.48
CA SER A 71 -2.50 -5.23 2.02
C SER A 71 -2.80 -4.36 3.23
N THR A 72 -2.01 -3.30 3.41
CA THR A 72 -2.10 -2.41 4.56
C THR A 72 -2.83 -1.11 4.21
N GLY A 73 -3.37 -0.45 5.22
CA GLY A 73 -3.88 0.90 5.10
C GLY A 73 -4.16 1.54 6.47
N LEU A 74 -4.19 2.86 6.49
CA LEU A 74 -4.33 3.69 7.68
C LEU A 74 -4.89 5.06 7.29
N PRO A 75 -5.39 5.87 8.25
CA PRO A 75 -5.75 7.26 7.97
C PRO A 75 -4.55 8.02 7.40
N MET A 76 -4.75 8.84 6.36
CA MET A 76 -3.66 9.64 5.78
C MET A 76 -3.02 10.58 6.82
N SER A 77 -3.79 11.04 7.81
CA SER A 77 -3.30 11.87 8.93
C SER A 77 -2.30 11.15 9.84
N ALA A 78 -2.25 9.82 9.80
CA ALA A 78 -1.32 8.99 10.57
C ALA A 78 -0.10 8.55 9.76
N GLU A 79 -0.05 8.86 8.46
CA GLU A 79 1.08 8.60 7.58
C GLU A 79 2.08 9.76 7.62
N HIS A 80 3.26 9.58 7.01
CA HIS A 80 4.23 10.65 6.85
C HIS A 80 3.61 11.89 6.21
N SER A 81 3.78 13.06 6.84
CA SER A 81 3.22 14.34 6.36
C SER A 81 3.50 14.68 4.89
N ALA A 82 4.63 14.21 4.34
CA ALA A 82 4.98 14.35 2.93
C ALA A 82 3.96 13.70 1.97
N PHE A 83 3.15 12.77 2.46
CA PHE A 83 2.09 12.11 1.69
C PHE A 83 0.77 12.87 1.78
N GLY A 84 0.52 13.58 2.89
CA GLY A 84 -0.68 14.40 3.08
C GLY A 84 -0.60 15.75 2.37
N ALA A 85 0.53 16.46 2.49
CA ALA A 85 0.67 17.83 1.98
C ALA A 85 0.22 18.04 0.52
N PRO A 86 0.57 17.14 -0.45
CA PRO A 86 0.11 17.29 -1.84
C PRO A 86 -1.41 17.27 -2.02
N PHE A 87 -2.16 16.62 -1.11
CA PHE A 87 -3.62 16.59 -1.13
C PHE A 87 -4.22 17.86 -0.51
N GLU A 88 -3.63 18.37 0.58
CA GLU A 88 -4.05 19.63 1.21
C GLU A 88 -3.93 20.80 0.24
N GLU A 89 -2.84 20.86 -0.52
CA GLU A 89 -2.61 21.86 -1.58
C GLU A 89 -3.70 21.81 -2.68
N ARG A 90 -4.39 20.68 -2.82
CA ARG A 90 -5.53 20.50 -3.75
C ARG A 90 -6.90 20.63 -3.06
N GLY A 91 -6.93 21.04 -1.79
CA GLY A 91 -8.15 21.29 -1.04
C GLY A 91 -8.82 20.05 -0.46
N TYR A 92 -8.13 18.90 -0.40
CA TYR A 92 -8.66 17.73 0.30
C TYR A 92 -8.44 17.85 1.82
N ALA A 93 -9.44 17.45 2.59
CA ALA A 93 -9.31 17.28 4.04
C ALA A 93 -8.64 15.93 4.34
N ILE A 94 -7.44 15.95 4.94
CA ILE A 94 -6.62 14.76 5.20
C ILE A 94 -7.30 13.77 6.14
N GLU A 95 -8.10 14.26 7.06
CA GLU A 95 -8.89 13.50 8.03
C GLU A 95 -9.97 12.65 7.35
N ARG A 96 -10.30 12.97 6.09
CA ARG A 96 -11.28 12.27 5.25
C ARG A 96 -10.62 11.39 4.19
N LEU A 97 -9.28 11.30 4.18
CA LEU A 97 -8.52 10.42 3.30
C LEU A 97 -8.04 9.18 4.05
N PHE A 98 -8.38 8.00 3.51
CA PHE A 98 -7.76 6.75 3.91
C PHE A 98 -6.61 6.42 2.95
N TYR A 99 -5.44 6.08 3.47
CA TYR A 99 -4.28 5.74 2.67
C TYR A 99 -4.08 4.23 2.64
N GLY A 100 -4.07 3.64 1.44
CA GLY A 100 -3.62 2.27 1.26
C GLY A 100 -2.10 2.25 1.09
N ALA A 101 -1.38 1.92 2.17
CA ALA A 101 0.07 1.99 2.18
C ALA A 101 0.72 0.97 1.22
N GLU A 102 0.20 -0.26 1.17
CA GLU A 102 0.71 -1.24 0.20
C GLU A 102 -0.29 -2.32 -0.20
N THR A 103 0.02 -3.01 -1.29
CA THR A 103 -0.57 -4.30 -1.63
C THR A 103 0.50 -5.17 -2.27
N ILE A 104 1.02 -6.10 -1.49
CA ILE A 104 2.16 -6.94 -1.82
C ILE A 104 1.77 -8.41 -1.84
N LEU A 105 2.33 -9.15 -2.79
CA LEU A 105 2.03 -10.55 -2.99
C LEU A 105 3.24 -11.24 -3.64
N LEU A 106 3.65 -12.36 -3.04
CA LEU A 106 4.73 -13.19 -3.57
C LEU A 106 4.42 -13.62 -5.01
N PRO A 107 5.41 -13.65 -5.92
CA PRO A 107 5.20 -13.97 -7.33
C PRO A 107 4.39 -15.24 -7.59
N ALA A 108 4.67 -16.32 -6.85
CA ALA A 108 3.99 -17.61 -6.98
C ALA A 108 2.47 -17.56 -6.74
N TYR A 109 1.97 -16.53 -6.05
CA TYR A 109 0.56 -16.37 -5.68
C TYR A 109 -0.19 -15.34 -6.54
N ARG A 110 0.50 -14.65 -7.45
CA ARG A 110 -0.10 -13.69 -8.38
C ARG A 110 -1.04 -14.41 -9.36
N GLY A 111 -2.01 -13.68 -9.91
CA GLY A 111 -3.01 -14.22 -10.84
C GLY A 111 -4.14 -15.05 -10.20
N ARG A 112 -4.12 -15.25 -8.87
CA ARG A 112 -5.11 -16.06 -8.14
C ARG A 112 -6.31 -15.27 -7.57
N GLY A 113 -6.54 -14.05 -8.08
CA GLY A 113 -7.64 -13.18 -7.62
C GLY A 113 -7.44 -12.47 -6.28
N LEU A 114 -6.32 -12.70 -5.57
CA LEU A 114 -6.05 -12.11 -4.24
C LEU A 114 -6.03 -10.58 -4.23
N TYR A 115 -5.50 -9.92 -5.26
CA TYR A 115 -5.52 -8.46 -5.35
C TYR A 115 -6.94 -7.89 -5.20
N ARG A 116 -7.93 -8.48 -5.88
CA ARG A 116 -9.33 -8.04 -5.75
C ARG A 116 -9.81 -8.12 -4.30
N GLN A 117 -9.49 -9.22 -3.61
CA GLN A 117 -9.88 -9.43 -2.21
C GLN A 117 -9.19 -8.41 -1.29
N PHE A 118 -7.92 -8.09 -1.53
CA PHE A 118 -7.18 -7.07 -0.79
C PHE A 118 -7.82 -5.69 -0.91
N PHE A 119 -8.07 -5.22 -2.14
CA PHE A 119 -8.74 -3.94 -2.39
C PHE A 119 -10.11 -3.90 -1.73
N GLN A 120 -10.95 -4.92 -1.94
CA GLN A 120 -12.30 -4.97 -1.39
C GLN A 120 -12.33 -4.90 0.14
N ARG A 121 -11.49 -5.70 0.81
CA ARG A 121 -11.48 -5.78 2.29
C ARG A 121 -10.97 -4.48 2.92
N ARG A 122 -9.93 -3.87 2.37
CA ARG A 122 -9.42 -2.60 2.86
C ARG A 122 -10.39 -1.44 2.58
N GLU A 123 -11.01 -1.41 1.40
CA GLU A 123 -12.04 -0.42 1.11
C GLU A 123 -13.26 -0.59 2.01
N ALA A 124 -13.68 -1.82 2.29
CA ALA A 124 -14.77 -2.10 3.24
C ALA A 124 -14.41 -1.62 4.66
N HIS A 125 -13.18 -1.85 5.12
CA HIS A 125 -12.69 -1.31 6.39
C HIS A 125 -12.75 0.22 6.42
N ALA A 126 -12.23 0.90 5.40
CA ALA A 126 -12.27 2.35 5.31
C ALA A 126 -13.72 2.90 5.32
N ARG A 127 -14.65 2.24 4.62
CA ARG A 127 -16.09 2.59 4.64
C ARG A 127 -16.72 2.37 6.02
N ALA A 128 -16.42 1.26 6.67
CA ALA A 128 -16.99 0.91 7.98
C ALA A 128 -16.62 1.91 9.09
N LEU A 129 -15.51 2.64 8.93
CA LEU A 129 -15.11 3.71 9.85
C LEU A 129 -15.95 4.99 9.71
N GLY A 130 -16.77 5.10 8.65
CA GLY A 130 -17.82 6.12 8.51
C GLY A 130 -17.36 7.57 8.31
N ARG A 131 -16.06 7.84 8.32
CA ARG A 131 -15.48 9.21 8.24
C ARG A 131 -14.64 9.50 7.00
N PHE A 132 -14.31 8.47 6.22
CA PHE A 132 -13.45 8.61 5.03
C PHE A 132 -14.31 8.77 3.77
N GLU A 133 -14.02 9.80 2.99
CA GLU A 133 -14.67 10.08 1.71
C GLU A 133 -13.89 9.50 0.53
N HIS A 134 -12.58 9.34 0.68
CA HIS A 134 -11.72 8.84 -0.37
C HIS A 134 -10.68 7.86 0.16
N LEU A 135 -10.20 7.01 -0.74
CA LEU A 135 -9.05 6.15 -0.53
C LEU A 135 -7.97 6.51 -1.55
N ALA A 136 -6.75 6.75 -1.07
CA ALA A 136 -5.60 7.08 -1.89
C ALA A 136 -4.53 5.97 -1.87
N PHE A 137 -3.82 5.82 -2.98
CA PHE A 137 -2.58 5.04 -3.14
C PHE A 137 -1.52 5.88 -3.78
N CYS A 138 -0.25 5.49 -3.61
CA CYS A 138 0.78 5.91 -4.54
C CYS A 138 1.60 4.74 -5.05
N GLY A 139 2.20 4.93 -6.22
CA GLY A 139 3.19 4.04 -6.79
C GLY A 139 4.42 4.82 -7.20
N VAL A 140 5.59 4.18 -7.11
CA VAL A 140 6.83 4.77 -7.57
C VAL A 140 6.79 5.01 -9.08
N VAL A 141 7.27 6.16 -9.51
CA VAL A 141 7.46 6.49 -10.93
C VAL A 141 8.91 6.21 -11.29
N ARG A 142 9.12 5.34 -12.27
CA ARG A 142 10.44 5.03 -12.82
C ARG A 142 10.51 5.47 -14.29
N PRO A 143 11.68 5.92 -14.78
CA PRO A 143 11.89 6.15 -16.21
C PRO A 143 11.66 4.88 -17.04
N ASP A 144 11.10 5.04 -18.24
CA ASP A 144 10.84 3.91 -19.15
C ASP A 144 12.14 3.20 -19.61
N ASN A 145 13.26 3.92 -19.59
CA ASN A 145 14.60 3.46 -19.96
C ASN A 145 15.46 3.05 -18.74
N HIS A 146 14.85 2.83 -17.56
CA HIS A 146 15.60 2.40 -16.38
C HIS A 146 16.33 1.07 -16.65
N PRO A 147 17.63 0.94 -16.33
CA PRO A 147 18.44 -0.22 -16.72
C PRO A 147 17.93 -1.54 -16.13
N LEU A 148 17.38 -1.49 -14.91
CA LEU A 148 16.79 -2.65 -14.23
C LEU A 148 15.32 -2.93 -14.59
N ARG A 149 14.73 -2.22 -15.56
CA ARG A 149 13.34 -2.46 -15.98
C ARG A 149 13.25 -3.79 -16.74
N PRO A 150 12.45 -4.77 -16.27
CA PRO A 150 12.20 -5.99 -17.03
C PRO A 150 11.54 -5.69 -18.39
N SER A 151 11.90 -6.46 -19.41
CA SER A 151 11.34 -6.30 -20.76
C SER A 151 9.82 -6.55 -20.83
N ASP A 152 9.29 -7.34 -19.90
CA ASP A 152 7.88 -7.69 -19.74
C ASP A 152 7.17 -6.87 -18.64
N ALA A 153 7.81 -5.80 -18.15
CA ALA A 153 7.27 -4.99 -17.07
C ALA A 153 5.95 -4.31 -17.48
N VAL A 154 4.87 -4.70 -16.80
CA VAL A 154 3.54 -4.12 -16.98
C VAL A 154 3.38 -2.86 -16.11
N PRO A 155 2.93 -1.73 -16.67
CA PRO A 155 2.63 -0.53 -15.87
C PRO A 155 1.54 -0.79 -14.82
N LEU A 156 1.60 -0.09 -13.69
CA LEU A 156 0.57 -0.20 -12.65
C LEU A 156 -0.72 0.58 -13.01
N ASP A 157 -0.64 1.58 -13.89
CA ASP A 157 -1.78 2.41 -14.31
C ASP A 157 -3.05 1.62 -14.68
N PRO A 158 -3.00 0.57 -15.54
CA PRO A 158 -4.20 -0.17 -15.91
C PRO A 158 -4.79 -0.94 -14.72
N VAL A 159 -3.95 -1.36 -13.76
CA VAL A 159 -4.39 -2.04 -12.54
C VAL A 159 -5.18 -1.07 -11.67
N TRP A 160 -4.66 0.13 -11.43
CA TRP A 160 -5.34 1.16 -10.65
C TRP A 160 -6.70 1.54 -11.26
N ARG A 161 -6.72 1.80 -12.57
CA ARG A 161 -7.97 2.12 -13.30
C ARG A 161 -8.98 0.98 -13.20
N ARG A 162 -8.54 -0.29 -13.30
CA ARG A 162 -9.42 -1.47 -13.15
C ARG A 162 -10.08 -1.55 -11.77
N PHE A 163 -9.41 -1.05 -10.73
CA PHE A 163 -9.97 -0.98 -9.37
C PHE A 163 -10.68 0.35 -9.06
N GLY A 164 -10.92 1.18 -10.08
CA GLY A 164 -11.69 2.42 -9.95
C GLY A 164 -10.90 3.61 -9.40
N TYR A 165 -9.56 3.53 -9.37
CA TYR A 165 -8.71 4.64 -8.97
C TYR A 165 -8.39 5.52 -10.18
N VAL A 166 -8.40 6.82 -9.94
CA VAL A 166 -8.08 7.86 -10.93
C VAL A 166 -6.73 8.48 -10.56
N ARG A 167 -5.88 8.69 -11.57
CA ARG A 167 -4.57 9.32 -11.39
C ARG A 167 -4.77 10.79 -11.02
N MET A 168 -4.06 11.24 -10.00
CA MET A 168 -4.08 12.65 -9.57
C MET A 168 -2.93 13.42 -10.22
N ASP A 169 -3.17 14.02 -11.39
CA ASP A 169 -2.13 14.75 -12.11
C ASP A 169 -1.54 15.90 -11.27
N GLY A 170 -0.21 15.91 -11.17
CA GLY A 170 0.55 16.87 -10.37
C GLY A 170 0.41 16.73 -8.85
N VAL A 171 -0.21 15.65 -8.37
CA VAL A 171 -0.21 15.28 -6.94
C VAL A 171 0.78 14.15 -6.76
N THR A 172 1.97 14.51 -6.28
CA THR A 172 3.10 13.60 -6.12
C THR A 172 3.79 13.83 -4.79
N ALA A 173 4.35 12.78 -4.21
CA ALA A 173 5.27 12.86 -3.08
C ALA A 173 6.66 12.41 -3.51
N THR A 174 7.66 12.71 -2.70
CA THR A 174 8.99 12.14 -2.82
C THR A 174 9.26 11.29 -1.59
N PHE A 175 9.78 10.09 -1.78
CA PHE A 175 10.17 9.21 -0.69
C PHE A 175 11.55 8.59 -0.95
N ALA A 176 12.40 8.56 0.06
CA ALA A 176 13.80 8.17 -0.09
C ALA A 176 14.05 6.74 0.39
N TRP A 177 14.63 5.93 -0.49
CA TRP A 177 15.17 4.61 -0.13
C TRP A 177 16.37 4.25 -1.00
N LYS A 178 17.12 3.23 -0.56
CA LYS A 178 18.27 2.69 -1.27
C LYS A 178 17.77 1.68 -2.30
N ASP A 179 18.14 1.86 -3.56
CA ASP A 179 17.89 0.84 -4.57
C ASP A 179 18.96 -0.26 -4.51
N ILE A 180 18.64 -1.47 -4.97
CA ILE A 180 19.54 -2.64 -4.95
C ILE A 180 20.85 -2.44 -5.71
N ASP A 181 20.92 -1.47 -6.62
CA ASP A 181 22.07 -1.15 -7.45
C ASP A 181 22.74 0.19 -7.06
N GLN A 182 22.35 0.77 -5.93
CA GLN A 182 22.87 2.06 -5.45
C GLN A 182 23.52 1.91 -4.08
N ASP A 183 24.57 2.68 -3.80
CA ASP A 183 25.26 2.63 -2.49
C ASP A 183 24.56 3.45 -1.40
N HIS A 184 23.67 4.37 -1.79
CA HIS A 184 22.99 5.30 -0.88
C HIS A 184 21.52 5.47 -1.24
N LYS A 185 20.75 6.08 -0.31
CA LYS A 185 19.34 6.41 -0.55
C LYS A 185 19.25 7.51 -1.60
N THR A 186 18.31 7.38 -2.52
CA THR A 186 17.94 8.44 -3.45
C THR A 186 16.44 8.69 -3.42
N ASP A 187 16.05 9.91 -3.72
CA ASP A 187 14.67 10.37 -3.75
C ASP A 187 13.91 9.75 -4.91
N LYS A 188 12.72 9.20 -4.62
CA LYS A 188 11.87 8.56 -5.61
C LYS A 188 10.53 9.28 -5.71
N PRO A 189 10.14 9.73 -6.91
CA PRO A 189 8.83 10.32 -7.11
C PRO A 189 7.73 9.25 -7.00
N MET A 190 6.68 9.59 -6.27
CA MET A 190 5.52 8.76 -6.01
C MET A 190 4.29 9.44 -6.61
N GLN A 191 3.60 8.77 -7.53
CA GLN A 191 2.37 9.29 -8.16
C GLN A 191 1.16 8.82 -7.37
N PHE A 192 0.32 9.78 -6.94
CA PHE A 192 -0.94 9.45 -6.26
C PHE A 192 -2.07 9.08 -7.20
N TRP A 193 -2.92 8.21 -6.70
CA TRP A 193 -4.18 7.74 -7.29
C TRP A 193 -5.26 7.79 -6.21
N ILE A 194 -6.46 8.21 -6.57
CA ILE A 194 -7.56 8.37 -5.62
C ILE A 194 -8.83 7.68 -6.12
N ARG A 195 -9.63 7.18 -5.20
CA ARG A 195 -10.97 6.67 -5.45
C ARG A 195 -11.93 7.23 -4.42
N ALA A 196 -13.08 7.73 -4.85
CA ALA A 196 -14.16 8.08 -3.95
C ALA A 196 -14.71 6.80 -3.30
N LEU A 197 -14.81 6.81 -1.97
CA LEU A 197 -15.54 5.80 -1.23
C LEU A 197 -17.02 6.21 -1.31
N ALA A 198 -17.78 5.56 -2.18
CA ALA A 198 -19.22 5.76 -2.21
C ALA A 198 -19.77 5.57 -0.79
N SER A 199 -20.44 6.59 -0.29
CA SER A 199 -21.29 6.49 0.88
C SER A 199 -22.42 5.51 0.53
N GLU A 200 -22.63 4.47 1.34
CA GLU A 200 -23.93 3.79 1.38
C GLU A 200 -24.93 4.72 2.08
N LEU A 201 -25.22 5.88 1.48
CA LEU A 201 -26.42 6.64 1.80
C LEU A 201 -27.57 5.91 1.12
N ALA A 202 -28.16 4.99 1.88
CA ALA A 202 -29.50 4.45 1.76
C ALA A 202 -29.99 4.14 0.32
N ALA A 203 -29.76 2.90 -0.12
CA ALA A 203 -30.83 2.22 -0.85
C ALA A 203 -31.93 1.92 0.17
N GLY A 204 -32.85 2.88 0.33
CA GLY A 204 -34.11 2.68 1.03
C GLY A 204 -35.05 1.76 0.25
#